data_AF-A0A848C7H5-F1
#
_entry.id   AF-A0A848C7H5-F1
#
_cell.length_a   1.000
_cell.length_b   1.000
_cell.length_c   1.000
_cell.angle_alpha   90.00
_cell.angle_beta   90.00
_cell.angle_gamma   90.00
#
_symmetry.space_group_name_H-M   'P 1'
#
loop_
_entity.id
_entity.type
_entity.pdbx_description
1 polymer ?
#
loop_
_entity_poly.entity_id
_entity_poly.type
_entity_poly.pdbx_seq_one_letter_code
_entity_poly.pdbx_strand_id
1 'polypeptide(L)'
;MKKIVLLVFFILEIFSYASNKITTVDEGFLINNYEKTKKYNFLLEEKKRYLEEKYSLNFNDNVEELRKNEEYLEYEKLREEYVREIKSDVEWVMFLTCEEEFLFDKRLVLFGKTKDISKKTLKNLNKIYKFENQFKNFDKNKNLETLV
;
A
#
# COMPACT_ATOMS: atom_id res chain seq x y z
N MET A 1 -39.43 -16.06 22.12
CA MET A 1 -39.00 -16.07 20.70
C MET A 1 -39.44 -14.82 19.92
N LYS A 2 -40.74 -14.48 19.83
CA LYS A 2 -41.21 -13.27 19.11
C LYS A 2 -40.56 -11.94 19.55
N LYS A 3 -40.32 -11.75 20.86
CA LYS A 3 -39.69 -10.54 21.42
C LYS A 3 -38.20 -10.37 21.04
N ILE A 4 -37.48 -11.46 20.84
CA ILE A 4 -36.06 -11.44 20.46
C ILE A 4 -35.92 -11.07 18.98
N VAL A 5 -36.79 -11.63 18.12
CA VAL A 5 -36.84 -11.28 16.70
C VAL A 5 -37.14 -9.80 16.51
N LEU A 6 -38.09 -9.26 17.28
CA LEU A 6 -38.46 -7.83 17.23
C LEU A 6 -37.30 -6.90 17.65
N LEU A 7 -36.49 -7.33 18.61
CA LEU A 7 -35.31 -6.58 19.07
C LEU A 7 -34.19 -6.56 18.02
N VAL A 8 -34.01 -7.66 17.29
CA VAL A 8 -33.07 -7.73 16.14
C VAL A 8 -33.53 -6.81 15.00
N PHE A 9 -34.83 -6.78 14.68
CA PHE A 9 -35.38 -5.86 13.68
C PHE A 9 -35.23 -4.39 14.10
N PHE A 10 -35.46 -4.06 15.38
CA PHE A 10 -35.26 -2.70 15.90
C PHE A 10 -33.80 -2.24 15.80
N ILE A 11 -32.85 -3.12 16.12
CA ILE A 11 -31.41 -2.82 16.00
C ILE A 11 -31.06 -2.57 14.52
N LEU A 12 -31.55 -3.41 13.60
CA LEU A 12 -31.31 -3.24 12.16
C LEU A 12 -31.92 -1.94 11.59
N GLU A 13 -33.10 -1.53 12.08
CA GLU A 13 -33.76 -0.29 11.65
C GLU A 13 -33.04 0.96 12.16
N ILE A 14 -32.57 0.97 13.41
CA ILE A 14 -31.80 2.10 13.98
C ILE A 14 -30.48 2.29 13.21
N PHE A 15 -29.80 1.22 12.82
CA PHE A 15 -28.58 1.30 12.00
C PHE A 15 -28.84 1.77 10.57
N SER A 16 -30.04 1.54 10.02
CA SER A 16 -30.44 2.07 8.71
C SER A 16 -30.60 3.60 8.72
N TYR A 17 -30.92 4.19 9.88
CA TYR A 17 -31.24 5.61 10.04
C TYR A 17 -30.05 6.53 10.33
N ALA A 18 -28.83 5.98 10.53
CA ALA A 18 -27.63 6.80 10.59
C ALA A 18 -27.40 7.49 9.23
N SER A 19 -27.67 8.80 9.15
CA SER A 19 -27.52 9.60 7.93
C SER A 19 -26.06 9.77 7.50
N ASN A 20 -25.13 9.69 8.46
CA ASN A 20 -23.72 9.93 8.23
C ASN A 20 -23.02 8.62 7.86
N LYS A 21 -22.48 8.55 6.65
CA LYS A 21 -21.66 7.41 6.22
C LYS A 21 -20.29 7.51 6.86
N ILE A 22 -19.81 6.41 7.44
CA ILE A 22 -18.45 6.32 7.96
C ILE A 22 -17.48 6.20 6.77
N THR A 23 -16.50 7.08 6.67
CA THR A 23 -15.48 6.98 5.62
C THR A 23 -14.49 5.88 5.96
N THR A 24 -14.28 4.97 5.02
CA THR A 24 -13.40 3.81 5.21
C THR A 24 -12.40 3.64 4.09
N VAL A 25 -11.29 2.98 4.40
CA VAL A 25 -10.24 2.61 3.44
C VAL A 25 -9.72 1.21 3.73
N ASP A 26 -9.36 0.50 2.67
CA ASP A 26 -8.68 -0.79 2.73
C ASP A 26 -7.22 -0.60 2.32
N GLU A 27 -6.35 -0.37 3.31
CA GLU A 27 -4.91 -0.16 3.10
C GLU A 27 -4.23 -1.37 2.45
N GLY A 28 -4.65 -2.59 2.81
CA GLY A 28 -4.14 -3.81 2.19
C GLY A 28 -4.44 -3.85 0.70
N PHE A 29 -5.67 -3.49 0.32
CA PHE A 29 -6.02 -3.30 -1.09
C PHE A 29 -5.16 -2.23 -1.78
N LEU A 30 -4.91 -1.09 -1.13
CA LEU A 30 -4.07 -0.03 -1.70
C LEU A 30 -2.64 -0.53 -1.96
N ILE A 31 -1.99 -1.08 -0.93
CA ILE A 31 -0.60 -1.54 -1.01
C ILE A 31 -0.46 -2.60 -2.11
N ASN A 32 -1.36 -3.59 -2.16
CA ASN A 32 -1.27 -4.69 -3.12
C ASN A 32 -1.53 -4.28 -4.57
N ASN A 33 -2.28 -3.19 -4.80
CA ASN A 33 -2.68 -2.77 -6.13
C ASN A 33 -1.93 -1.53 -6.63
N TYR A 34 -1.16 -0.86 -5.78
CA TYR A 34 -0.32 0.26 -6.14
C TYR A 34 0.78 -0.18 -7.12
N GLU A 35 0.88 0.50 -8.27
CA GLU A 35 1.81 0.15 -9.34
C GLU A 35 3.29 0.22 -8.89
N LYS A 36 3.63 1.14 -8.00
CA LYS A 36 4.97 1.25 -7.41
C LYS A 36 5.32 0.04 -6.56
N THR A 37 4.39 -0.45 -5.74
CA THR A 37 4.56 -1.70 -4.98
C THR A 37 4.88 -2.87 -5.90
N LYS A 38 4.13 -3.03 -7.00
CA LYS A 38 4.35 -4.11 -7.97
C LYS A 38 5.75 -4.03 -8.59
N LYS A 39 6.20 -2.82 -8.96
CA LYS A 39 7.55 -2.61 -9.48
C LYS A 39 8.63 -2.93 -8.44
N TYR A 40 8.46 -2.46 -7.21
CA TYR A 40 9.44 -2.70 -6.14
C TYR A 40 9.55 -4.17 -5.78
N ASN A 41 8.43 -4.90 -5.72
CA ASN A 41 8.43 -6.35 -5.52
C ASN A 41 9.18 -7.08 -6.64
N PHE A 42 8.97 -6.67 -7.90
CA PHE A 42 9.71 -7.23 -9.03
C PHE A 42 11.22 -6.99 -8.88
N LEU A 43 11.65 -5.78 -8.56
CA LEU A 43 13.07 -5.43 -8.37
C LEU A 43 13.70 -6.18 -7.20
N LEU A 44 12.97 -6.35 -6.09
CA LEU A 44 13.44 -7.13 -4.95
C LEU A 44 13.60 -8.61 -5.32
N GLU A 45 12.68 -9.18 -6.09
CA GLU A 45 12.80 -10.59 -6.52
C GLU A 45 13.98 -10.79 -7.50
N GLU A 46 14.27 -9.81 -8.36
CA GLU A 46 15.48 -9.83 -9.19
C GLU A 46 16.76 -9.77 -8.36
N LYS A 47 16.83 -8.82 -7.41
CA LYS A 47 17.99 -8.69 -6.52
C LYS A 47 18.17 -9.95 -5.66
N LYS A 48 17.07 -10.52 -5.15
CA LYS A 48 17.08 -11.77 -4.39
C LYS A 48 17.69 -12.91 -5.21
N ARG A 49 17.18 -13.18 -6.43
CA ARG A 49 17.71 -14.24 -7.31
C ARG A 49 19.20 -14.03 -7.61
N TYR A 50 19.61 -12.80 -7.91
CA TYR A 50 21.02 -12.47 -8.10
C TYR A 50 21.87 -12.77 -6.87
N LEU A 51 21.36 -12.48 -5.67
CA LEU A 51 22.06 -12.77 -4.43
C LEU A 51 22.17 -14.27 -4.15
N GLU A 52 21.10 -15.03 -4.43
CA GLU A 52 21.10 -16.49 -4.32
C GLU A 52 22.12 -17.13 -5.27
N GLU A 53 22.18 -16.66 -6.53
CA GLU A 53 23.11 -17.17 -7.54
C GLU A 53 24.57 -16.79 -7.26
N LYS A 54 24.83 -15.50 -6.98
CA LYS A 54 26.20 -14.97 -6.91
C LYS A 54 26.88 -15.22 -5.56
N TYR A 55 26.12 -15.14 -4.47
CA TYR A 55 26.66 -15.25 -3.11
C TYR A 55 26.29 -16.57 -2.42
N SER A 56 25.65 -17.50 -3.16
CA SER A 56 25.18 -18.78 -2.64
C SER A 56 24.32 -18.63 -1.38
N LEU A 57 23.57 -17.52 -1.32
CA LEU A 57 22.61 -17.29 -0.24
C LEU A 57 21.36 -18.13 -0.48
N ASN A 58 20.72 -18.59 0.59
CA ASN A 58 19.40 -19.20 0.50
C ASN A 58 18.46 -18.39 1.40
N PHE A 59 17.52 -17.67 0.79
CA PHE A 59 16.57 -16.81 1.53
C PHE A 59 15.57 -17.61 2.39
N ASN A 60 15.61 -18.94 2.34
CA ASN A 60 14.88 -19.81 3.25
C ASN A 60 15.69 -20.21 4.49
N ASP A 61 16.97 -19.83 4.56
CA ASP A 61 17.82 -20.07 5.74
C ASP A 61 17.37 -19.19 6.92
N ASN A 62 17.97 -19.46 8.09
CA ASN A 62 17.73 -18.63 9.26
C ASN A 62 18.20 -17.18 9.01
N VAL A 63 17.34 -16.22 9.34
CA VAL A 63 17.62 -14.78 9.26
C VAL A 63 18.91 -14.38 9.97
N GLU A 64 19.25 -15.00 11.11
CA GLU A 64 20.50 -14.71 11.82
C GLU A 64 21.74 -15.13 11.03
N GLU A 65 21.66 -16.19 10.23
CA GLU A 65 22.75 -16.64 9.37
C GLU A 65 22.86 -15.76 8.13
N LEU A 66 21.72 -15.41 7.53
CA LEU A 66 21.66 -14.47 6.41
C LEU A 66 22.25 -13.10 6.77
N ARG A 67 21.98 -12.58 7.97
CA ARG A 67 22.50 -11.30 8.46
C ARG A 67 24.02 -11.27 8.71
N LYS A 68 24.71 -12.42 8.66
CA LYS A 68 26.18 -12.44 8.65
C LYS A 68 26.74 -12.00 7.29
N ASN A 69 25.92 -12.03 6.24
CA ASN A 69 26.30 -11.61 4.90
C ASN A 69 25.96 -10.13 4.67
N GLU A 70 26.94 -9.34 4.27
CA GLU A 70 26.79 -7.89 4.03
C GLU A 70 25.81 -7.57 2.91
N GLU A 71 25.78 -8.36 1.84
CA GLU A 71 24.90 -8.14 0.68
C GLU A 71 23.44 -8.45 1.02
N TYR A 72 23.20 -9.41 1.92
CA TYR A 72 21.87 -9.62 2.48
C TYR A 72 21.42 -8.43 3.33
N LEU A 73 22.31 -7.84 4.14
CA LEU A 73 21.99 -6.65 4.92
C LEU A 73 21.68 -5.45 4.02
N GLU A 74 22.39 -5.27 2.91
CA GLU A 74 22.06 -4.26 1.91
C GLU A 74 20.69 -4.49 1.27
N TYR A 75 20.37 -5.75 0.94
CA TYR A 75 19.03 -6.12 0.46
C TYR A 75 17.94 -5.82 1.49
N GLU A 76 18.17 -6.12 2.77
CA GLU A 76 17.23 -5.85 3.86
C GLU A 76 16.97 -4.34 3.99
N LYS A 77 18.03 -3.52 3.97
CA LYS A 77 17.92 -2.04 3.98
C LYS A 77 17.13 -1.52 2.78
N LEU A 78 17.44 -2.00 1.58
CA LEU A 78 16.72 -1.61 0.37
C LEU A 78 15.23 -1.95 0.46
N ARG A 79 14.89 -3.13 0.97
CA ARG A 79 13.51 -3.55 1.19
C ARG A 79 12.80 -2.63 2.19
N GLU A 80 13.45 -2.26 3.29
CA GLU A 80 12.89 -1.34 4.27
C GLU A 80 12.64 0.06 3.70
N GLU A 81 13.56 0.58 2.87
CA GLU A 81 13.39 1.84 2.16
C GLU A 81 12.17 1.81 1.24
N TYR A 82 12.02 0.73 0.46
CA TYR A 82 10.85 0.54 -0.41
C TYR A 82 9.54 0.49 0.37
N VAL A 83 9.50 -0.25 1.48
CA VAL A 83 8.30 -0.31 2.35
C VAL A 83 7.97 1.07 2.91
N ARG A 84 8.98 1.82 3.35
CA ARG A 84 8.79 3.16 3.91
C ARG A 84 8.23 4.14 2.88
N GLU A 85 8.77 4.11 1.67
CA GLU A 85 8.31 4.96 0.56
C GLU A 85 6.86 4.63 0.18
N ILE A 86 6.53 3.33 0.02
CA ILE A 86 5.16 2.89 -0.27
C ILE A 86 4.19 3.35 0.82
N LYS A 87 4.55 3.16 2.10
CA LYS A 87 3.71 3.54 3.23
C LYS A 87 3.46 5.06 3.25
N SER A 88 4.52 5.84 3.06
CA SER A 88 4.40 7.30 3.04
C SER A 88 3.51 7.77 1.89
N ASP A 89 3.67 7.24 0.68
CA ASP A 89 2.81 7.56 -0.47
C ASP A 89 1.33 7.26 -0.15
N VAL A 90 1.06 6.07 0.40
CA VAL A 90 -0.29 5.62 0.73
C VAL A 90 -0.93 6.54 1.78
N GLU A 91 -0.23 6.83 2.88
CA GLU A 91 -0.70 7.71 3.95
C GLU A 91 -1.01 9.12 3.42
N TRP A 92 -0.12 9.70 2.61
CA TRP A 92 -0.32 11.03 2.04
C TRP A 92 -1.53 11.09 1.11
N VAL A 93 -1.66 10.11 0.21
CA VAL A 93 -2.77 10.12 -0.74
C VAL A 93 -4.09 9.77 -0.04
N MET A 94 -4.07 8.97 1.01
CA MET A 94 -5.23 8.75 1.89
C MET A 94 -5.68 10.06 2.52
N PHE A 95 -4.76 10.82 3.12
CA PHE A 95 -5.04 12.13 3.71
C PHE A 95 -5.65 13.09 2.68
N LEU A 96 -5.07 13.21 1.48
CA LEU A 96 -5.58 14.08 0.42
C LEU A 96 -6.93 13.63 -0.16
N THR A 97 -7.23 12.34 -0.11
CA THR A 97 -8.46 11.79 -0.68
C THR A 97 -9.61 11.81 0.34
N CYS A 98 -9.30 11.85 1.63
CA CYS A 98 -10.28 11.93 2.70
C CYS A 98 -10.85 13.35 2.80
N GLU A 99 -12.14 13.48 2.54
CA GLU A 99 -12.87 14.75 2.65
C GLU A 99 -13.42 14.99 4.07
N GLU A 100 -13.39 13.96 4.92
CA GLU A 100 -13.96 13.95 6.27
C GLU A 100 -12.86 13.90 7.33
N GLU A 101 -13.19 14.28 8.56
CA GLU A 101 -12.26 14.30 9.70
C GLU A 101 -11.81 12.90 10.15
N PHE A 102 -12.66 11.88 9.99
CA PHE A 102 -12.39 10.52 10.44
C PHE A 102 -12.29 9.54 9.26
N LEU A 103 -11.18 8.81 9.21
CA LEU A 103 -10.92 7.72 8.28
C LEU A 103 -10.65 6.43 9.05
N PHE A 104 -11.45 5.41 8.79
CA PHE A 104 -11.30 4.11 9.46
C PHE A 104 -10.80 3.03 8.51
N ASP A 105 -9.99 2.12 9.04
CA ASP A 105 -9.71 0.86 8.34
C ASP A 105 -11.04 0.11 8.16
N LYS A 106 -11.32 -0.27 6.91
CA LYS A 106 -12.54 -0.97 6.51
C LYS A 106 -12.77 -2.26 7.31
N ARG A 107 -11.70 -2.94 7.74
CA ARG A 107 -11.76 -4.17 8.53
C ARG A 107 -12.31 -3.96 9.94
N LEU A 108 -12.25 -2.74 10.46
CA LEU A 108 -12.76 -2.40 11.79
C LEU A 108 -14.25 -2.07 11.78
N VAL A 109 -14.84 -1.86 10.60
CA VAL A 109 -16.26 -1.51 10.46
C VAL A 109 -17.08 -2.76 10.11
N LEU A 110 -17.66 -3.39 11.12
CA LEU A 110 -18.45 -4.61 10.97
C LEU A 110 -19.90 -4.34 10.50
N PHE A 111 -20.47 -3.20 10.87
CA PHE A 111 -21.86 -2.83 10.59
C PHE A 111 -21.98 -1.33 10.27
N GLY A 112 -23.04 -0.94 9.56
CA GLY A 112 -23.33 0.46 9.22
C GLY A 112 -23.04 0.82 7.76
N LYS A 113 -23.49 2.00 7.32
CA LYS A 113 -23.27 2.51 5.97
C LYS A 113 -21.87 3.14 5.87
N THR A 114 -21.10 2.72 4.88
CA THR A 114 -19.73 3.20 4.65
C THR A 114 -19.58 3.98 3.35
N LYS A 115 -18.64 4.92 3.33
CA LYS A 115 -18.11 5.60 2.14
C LYS A 115 -16.68 5.10 1.94
N ASP A 116 -16.52 4.07 1.11
CA ASP A 116 -15.22 3.46 0.83
C ASP A 116 -14.43 4.32 -0.19
N ILE A 117 -13.29 4.84 0.22
CA ILE A 117 -12.43 5.70 -0.63
C ILE A 117 -11.33 4.91 -1.35
N SER A 118 -11.16 3.61 -1.09
CA SER A 118 -9.99 2.82 -1.53
C SER A 118 -9.74 2.90 -3.03
N LYS A 119 -10.78 2.76 -3.86
CA LYS A 119 -10.64 2.85 -5.32
C LYS A 119 -10.23 4.26 -5.79
N LYS A 120 -10.77 5.31 -5.16
CA LYS A 120 -10.41 6.71 -5.47
C LYS A 120 -8.96 6.99 -5.07
N THR A 121 -8.57 6.57 -3.88
CA THR A 121 -7.20 6.69 -3.36
C THR A 121 -6.20 5.95 -4.26
N LEU A 122 -6.49 4.69 -4.63
CA LEU A 122 -5.63 3.91 -5.53
C LEU A 122 -5.46 4.59 -6.91
N LYS A 123 -6.54 5.15 -7.46
CA LYS A 123 -6.48 5.89 -8.73
C LYS A 123 -5.55 7.10 -8.62
N ASN A 124 -5.62 7.82 -7.50
CA ASN A 124 -4.75 8.98 -7.24
C ASN A 124 -3.28 8.55 -7.06
N LEU A 125 -3.01 7.50 -6.28
CA LEU A 125 -1.69 6.91 -6.09
C LEU A 125 -1.02 6.59 -7.44
N ASN A 126 -1.71 5.80 -8.26
CA ASN A 126 -1.18 5.41 -9.57
C ASN A 126 -1.01 6.60 -10.52
N LYS A 127 -1.87 7.63 -10.43
CA LYS A 127 -1.73 8.85 -11.23
C LYS A 127 -0.46 9.63 -10.84
N ILE A 128 -0.24 9.83 -9.54
CA ILE A 128 0.94 10.54 -9.01
C ILE A 128 2.21 9.80 -9.41
N TYR A 129 2.26 8.49 -9.18
CA TYR A 129 3.41 7.67 -9.55
C TYR A 129 3.73 7.68 -11.04
N LYS A 130 2.71 7.64 -11.92
CA LYS A 130 2.92 7.77 -13.37
C LYS A 130 3.50 9.12 -13.74
N PHE A 131 2.98 10.18 -13.14
CA PHE A 131 3.47 11.54 -13.35
C PHE A 131 4.93 11.66 -12.93
N GLU A 132 5.30 11.24 -11.71
CA GLU A 132 6.69 11.27 -11.22
C GLU A 132 7.66 10.49 -12.13
N ASN A 133 7.26 9.31 -12.60
CA ASN A 133 8.11 8.52 -13.49
C ASN A 133 8.29 9.14 -14.88
N GLN A 134 7.30 9.88 -15.38
CA GLN A 134 7.46 10.62 -16.64
C GLN A 134 8.59 11.65 -16.53
N PHE A 135 8.69 12.36 -15.40
CA PHE A 135 9.80 13.31 -15.17
C PHE A 135 11.14 12.61 -14.93
N LYS A 136 11.17 11.49 -14.20
CA LYS A 136 12.42 10.71 -14.02
C LYS A 136 12.99 10.20 -15.34
N ASN A 137 12.13 9.84 -16.30
CA ASN A 137 12.57 9.46 -17.65
C ASN A 137 12.96 10.67 -18.50
N PHE A 138 12.33 11.83 -18.29
CA PHE A 138 12.68 13.07 -18.97
C PHE A 138 14.07 13.60 -18.57
N ASP A 139 14.41 13.58 -17.28
CA ASP A 139 15.73 14.01 -16.79
C ASP A 139 16.86 13.07 -17.24
N LYS A 140 16.61 11.76 -17.37
CA LYS A 140 17.59 10.84 -17.97
C LYS A 140 17.91 11.17 -19.43
N ASN A 141 16.94 11.68 -20.19
CA ASN A 141 17.16 12.09 -21.58
C ASN A 141 17.85 13.46 -21.69
N LYS A 142 17.74 14.33 -20.69
CA LYS A 142 18.47 15.61 -20.66
C LYS A 142 19.98 15.45 -20.47
N ASN A 143 20.41 14.40 -19.74
CA ASN A 143 21.83 14.10 -19.56
C ASN A 143 22.52 13.52 -20.83
N LEU A 144 21.77 13.29 -21.92
CA LEU A 144 22.33 12.93 -23.23
C LEU A 144 22.55 14.14 -24.14
N GLU A 145 21.94 15.29 -23.84
CA GLU A 145 22.06 16.52 -24.67
C GLU A 145 23.22 17.45 -24.25
N THR A 146 23.92 17.15 -23.15
CA THR A 146 25.11 17.90 -22.69
C THR A 146 26.46 17.24 -23.04
N LEU A 147 26.45 16.26 -23.96
CA LEU A 147 27.65 15.61 -24.50
C LEU A 147 27.74 15.72 -26.04
N VAL A 148 27.48 16.91 -26.57
CA VAL A 148 27.85 17.29 -27.95
C VAL A 148 28.70 18.55 -27.93
#